data_AF-A0A1I7UZ40-F1
#
_entry.id   AF-A0A1I7UZ40-F1
#
_cell.length_a   1.000
_cell.length_b   1.000
_cell.length_c   1.000
_cell.angle_alpha   90.00
_cell.angle_beta   90.00
_cell.angle_gamma   90.00
#
_symmetry.space_group_name_H-M   'P 1'
#
loop_
_entity.id
_entity.type
_entity.pdbx_description
1 polymer ?
#
loop_
_entity_poly.entity_id
_entity_poly.type
_entity_poly.pdbx_seq_one_letter_code
_entity_poly.pdbx_strand_id
1 'polypeptide(L)'
;MKVLLVLFFIYSTAMATRVKKEDVSSKEQAEIVNEANEMRRKLAKEFGIANANKLVYSKNISRPVFCKYSSKYKDPTERRFMWSLVGERVQEVMKEKEKTYFADSFQSAYNCFNPIQKTIGCEMTDCEIFRVRHVPQEFRILNCMCGPEDSFQKSDVKLGPAGSKCPGKVEDGLCVDGGSSGGGSSGSDNEGGSSSSIFSIGTLLLLAIFYLIF
;
A
#
# COMPACT_ATOMS: atom_id res chain seq x y z
N MET A 1 4.79 18.84 49.53
CA MET A 1 5.61 19.24 48.36
C MET A 1 6.30 18.07 47.66
N LYS A 2 6.87 17.09 48.37
CA LYS A 2 7.59 15.95 47.75
C LYS A 2 6.70 15.00 46.92
N VAL A 3 5.46 14.78 47.35
CA VAL A 3 4.48 13.92 46.63
C VAL A 3 4.02 14.52 45.30
N LEU A 4 3.94 15.85 45.21
CA LEU A 4 3.54 16.56 43.99
C LEU A 4 4.61 16.48 42.89
N LEU A 5 5.89 16.46 43.26
CA LEU A 5 7.00 16.30 42.31
C LEU A 5 7.04 14.90 41.68
N VAL A 6 6.67 13.86 42.43
CA VAL A 6 6.64 12.48 41.92
C VAL A 6 5.56 12.30 40.85
N LEU A 7 4.39 12.94 41.01
CA LEU A 7 3.32 12.90 40.00
C LEU A 7 3.71 13.60 38.69
N PHE A 8 4.49 14.69 38.75
CA PHE A 8 4.99 15.37 37.54
C PHE A 8 5.99 14.53 36.74
N PHE A 9 6.83 13.73 37.40
CA PHE A 9 7.78 12.85 36.71
C PHE A 9 7.09 11.69 35.99
N ILE A 10 6.05 11.10 36.59
CA ILE A 10 5.28 10.00 35.97
C ILE A 10 4.43 10.52 34.79
N TYR A 11 3.92 11.76 34.86
CA TYR A 11 3.21 12.38 33.74
C TYR A 11 4.12 12.71 32.55
N SER A 12 5.41 13.00 32.80
CA SER A 12 6.35 13.40 31.75
C SER A 12 6.79 12.25 30.82
N THR A 13 6.76 10.99 31.29
CA THR A 13 7.18 9.83 30.48
C THR A 13 6.07 9.28 29.58
N ALA A 14 4.82 9.70 29.77
CA ALA A 14 3.69 9.27 28.94
C ALA A 14 3.60 10.00 27.57
N MET A 15 4.35 11.08 27.37
CA MET A 15 4.14 12.00 26.23
C MET A 15 5.09 11.82 25.03
N ALA A 16 5.89 10.74 24.94
CA ALA A 16 6.92 10.66 23.90
C ALA A 16 7.11 9.29 23.21
N THR A 17 6.15 8.38 23.25
CA THR A 17 6.13 7.29 22.25
C THR A 17 5.45 7.79 20.98
N ARG A 18 6.18 8.59 20.18
CA ARG A 18 5.85 8.71 18.76
C ARG A 18 6.04 7.33 18.15
N VAL A 19 4.98 6.54 18.07
CA VAL A 19 4.94 5.32 17.27
C VAL A 19 5.29 5.77 15.85
N LYS A 20 6.51 5.45 15.39
CA LYS A 20 6.88 5.66 14.00
C LYS A 20 5.86 4.91 13.16
N LYS A 21 5.26 5.60 12.18
CA LYS A 21 4.45 4.98 11.12
C LYS A 21 5.31 3.85 10.54
N GLU A 22 4.87 2.60 10.71
CA GLU A 22 5.64 1.46 10.25
C GLU A 22 5.59 1.45 8.72
N ASP A 23 6.77 1.47 8.10
CA ASP A 23 6.90 1.33 6.66
C ASP A 23 6.40 -0.06 6.25
N VAL A 24 5.76 -0.16 5.08
CA VAL A 24 5.39 -1.45 4.48
C VAL A 24 6.64 -2.33 4.35
N SER A 25 6.62 -3.52 4.96
CA SER A 25 7.78 -4.43 4.97
C SER A 25 8.17 -4.88 3.56
N SER A 26 9.43 -5.23 3.30
CA SER A 26 9.89 -5.70 1.98
C SER A 26 9.11 -6.92 1.47
N LYS A 27 8.73 -7.84 2.38
CA LYS A 27 7.88 -8.97 2.05
C LYS A 27 6.50 -8.52 1.58
N GLU A 28 5.87 -7.60 2.29
CA GLU A 28 4.55 -7.07 1.91
C GLU A 28 4.61 -6.25 0.62
N GLN A 29 5.69 -5.51 0.38
CA GLN A 29 5.93 -4.81 -0.90
C GLN A 29 5.95 -5.80 -2.08
N ALA A 30 6.63 -6.94 -1.92
CA ALA A 30 6.68 -7.98 -2.94
C ALA A 30 5.29 -8.62 -3.19
N GLU A 31 4.54 -8.88 -2.12
CA GLU A 31 3.16 -9.41 -2.20
C GLU A 31 2.24 -8.44 -2.96
N ILE A 32 2.29 -7.14 -2.64
CA ILE A 32 1.53 -6.08 -3.31
C ILE A 32 1.85 -6.04 -4.82
N VAL A 33 3.13 -6.05 -5.17
CA VAL A 33 3.56 -6.03 -6.58
C VAL A 33 3.09 -7.27 -7.33
N ASN A 34 3.15 -8.43 -6.69
CA ASN A 34 2.72 -9.69 -7.29
C ASN A 34 1.21 -9.69 -7.56
N GLU A 35 0.40 -9.33 -6.55
CA GLU A 35 -1.07 -9.24 -6.69
C GLU A 35 -1.47 -8.22 -7.77
N ALA A 36 -0.83 -7.04 -7.78
CA ALA A 36 -1.08 -6.01 -8.78
C ALA A 36 -0.80 -6.49 -10.21
N ASN A 37 0.36 -7.14 -10.41
CA ASN A 37 0.77 -7.65 -11.71
C ASN A 37 -0.06 -8.85 -12.16
N GLU A 38 -0.51 -9.70 -11.24
CA GLU A 38 -1.44 -10.78 -11.55
C GLU A 38 -2.77 -10.23 -12.10
N MET A 39 -3.34 -9.23 -11.42
CA MET A 39 -4.54 -8.54 -11.89
C MET A 39 -4.29 -7.91 -13.27
N ARG A 40 -3.22 -7.15 -13.45
CA ARG A 40 -2.90 -6.50 -14.73
C ARG A 40 -2.74 -7.51 -15.86
N ARG A 41 -2.07 -8.64 -15.60
CA ARG A 41 -1.93 -9.73 -16.57
C ARG A 41 -3.28 -10.30 -16.99
N LYS A 42 -4.15 -10.56 -16.02
CA LYS A 42 -5.50 -11.08 -16.28
C LYS A 42 -6.27 -10.12 -17.17
N LEU A 43 -6.32 -8.85 -16.79
CA LEU A 43 -7.05 -7.81 -17.51
C LEU A 43 -6.46 -7.57 -18.92
N ALA A 44 -5.13 -7.58 -19.06
CA ALA A 44 -4.49 -7.40 -20.36
C ALA A 44 -4.85 -8.52 -21.35
N LYS A 45 -4.92 -9.77 -20.88
CA LYS A 45 -5.33 -10.92 -21.69
C LYS A 45 -6.82 -10.90 -22.00
N GLU A 46 -7.65 -10.65 -21.00
CA GLU A 46 -9.10 -10.64 -21.11
C GLU A 46 -9.61 -9.54 -22.06
N PHE A 47 -8.97 -8.37 -22.03
CA PHE A 47 -9.42 -7.18 -22.77
C PHE A 47 -8.53 -6.79 -23.95
N GLY A 48 -7.51 -7.59 -24.27
CA GLY A 48 -6.62 -7.32 -25.38
C GLY A 48 -5.86 -6.00 -25.22
N ILE A 49 -5.28 -5.74 -24.04
CA ILE A 49 -4.43 -4.56 -23.80
C ILE A 49 -2.99 -4.94 -24.14
N ALA A 50 -2.49 -4.40 -25.24
CA ALA A 50 -1.21 -4.80 -25.83
C ALA A 50 0.02 -4.10 -25.23
N ASN A 51 -0.17 -3.04 -24.44
CA ASN A 51 0.90 -2.17 -23.92
C ASN A 51 0.93 -2.06 -22.39
N ALA A 52 0.35 -3.01 -21.65
CA ALA A 52 0.32 -2.97 -20.19
C ALA A 52 1.70 -3.25 -19.59
N ASN A 53 2.28 -2.30 -18.87
CA ASN A 53 3.55 -2.49 -18.18
C ASN A 53 3.41 -3.31 -16.90
N LYS A 54 4.46 -4.06 -16.58
CA LYS A 54 4.67 -4.70 -15.28
C LYS A 54 5.07 -3.63 -14.27
N LEU A 55 4.41 -3.63 -13.11
CA LEU A 55 4.68 -2.69 -12.03
C LEU A 55 5.86 -3.15 -11.18
N VAL A 56 6.65 -2.20 -10.70
CA VAL A 56 7.66 -2.39 -9.65
C VAL A 56 7.34 -1.54 -8.43
N TYR A 57 7.77 -1.97 -7.23
CA TYR A 57 7.51 -1.18 -6.04
C TYR A 57 8.36 0.10 -6.04
N SER A 58 7.76 1.23 -5.65
CA SER A 58 8.45 2.50 -5.44
C SER A 58 7.93 3.18 -4.18
N LYS A 59 8.86 3.63 -3.33
CA LYS A 59 8.53 4.56 -2.23
C LYS A 59 8.29 5.99 -2.75
N ASN A 60 8.85 6.32 -3.92
CA ASN A 60 8.77 7.64 -4.53
C ASN A 60 7.58 7.67 -5.50
N ILE A 61 6.40 8.00 -4.98
CA ILE A 61 5.18 8.12 -5.75
C ILE A 61 4.38 9.33 -5.26
N SER A 62 3.74 10.04 -6.17
CA SER A 62 2.82 11.14 -5.83
C SER A 62 1.58 10.58 -5.15
N ARG A 63 1.13 11.22 -4.06
CA ARG A 63 0.00 10.76 -3.26
C ARG A 63 -0.81 11.94 -2.74
N PRO A 64 -2.14 11.83 -2.72
CA PRO A 64 -2.97 12.80 -2.03
C PRO A 64 -2.82 12.63 -0.52
N VAL A 65 -3.00 13.73 0.22
CA VAL A 65 -2.99 13.72 1.70
C VAL A 65 -4.17 12.92 2.27
N PHE A 66 -5.25 12.82 1.51
CA PHE A 66 -6.49 12.18 1.90
C PHE A 66 -7.09 11.44 0.70
N CYS A 67 -7.75 10.31 0.93
CA CYS A 67 -8.35 9.53 -0.15
C CYS A 67 -9.86 9.32 0.03
N LYS A 68 -10.58 9.20 -1.09
CA LYS A 68 -12.04 9.02 -1.09
C LYS A 68 -12.41 7.86 -2.01
N TYR A 69 -13.11 6.86 -1.47
CA TYR A 69 -13.55 5.70 -2.23
C TYR A 69 -15.03 5.41 -2.01
N SER A 70 -15.68 4.88 -3.03
CA SER A 70 -17.02 4.29 -2.91
C SER A 70 -16.90 2.78 -2.99
N SER A 71 -17.47 2.05 -2.02
CA SER A 71 -17.40 0.59 -2.01
C SER A 71 -18.65 -0.07 -1.45
N LYS A 72 -18.98 -1.23 -2.02
CA LYS A 72 -19.98 -2.15 -1.46
C LYS A 72 -19.36 -3.17 -0.50
N TYR A 73 -18.04 -3.22 -0.37
CA TYR A 73 -17.33 -4.15 0.51
C TYR A 73 -17.56 -3.87 2.00
N LYS A 74 -17.47 -4.94 2.80
CA LYS A 74 -17.84 -4.93 4.21
C LYS A 74 -16.71 -4.46 5.13
N ASP A 75 -15.46 -4.77 4.81
CA ASP A 75 -14.30 -4.43 5.65
C ASP A 75 -13.19 -3.73 4.84
N PRO A 76 -12.96 -2.43 5.07
CA PRO A 76 -11.92 -1.66 4.41
C PRO A 76 -10.52 -1.84 5.02
N THR A 77 -10.42 -2.56 6.14
CA THR A 77 -9.14 -2.83 6.81
C THR A 77 -8.44 -4.08 6.26
N GLU A 78 -9.15 -4.89 5.47
CA GLU A 78 -8.56 -6.02 4.78
C GLU A 78 -7.50 -5.58 3.77
N ARG A 79 -6.36 -6.28 3.74
CA ARG A 79 -5.25 -6.00 2.80
C ARG A 79 -5.70 -5.93 1.34
N ARG A 80 -6.66 -6.78 0.96
CA ARG A 80 -7.17 -6.89 -0.42
C ARG A 80 -8.23 -5.84 -0.75
N PHE A 81 -8.64 -5.00 0.19
CA PHE A 81 -9.68 -4.00 -0.02
C PHE A 81 -9.40 -3.11 -1.26
N MET A 82 -8.15 -2.69 -1.43
CA MET A 82 -7.74 -1.89 -2.59
C MET A 82 -7.95 -2.62 -3.92
N TRP A 83 -7.64 -3.91 -3.99
CA TRP A 83 -7.83 -4.72 -5.19
C TRP A 83 -9.30 -5.00 -5.47
N SER A 84 -10.10 -5.15 -4.42
CA SER A 84 -11.54 -5.23 -4.50
C SER A 84 -12.17 -3.95 -5.08
N LEU A 85 -11.74 -2.77 -4.62
CA LEU A 85 -12.15 -1.48 -5.19
C LEU A 85 -11.87 -1.40 -6.69
N VAL A 86 -10.61 -1.68 -7.07
CA VAL A 86 -10.17 -1.61 -8.47
C VAL A 86 -10.93 -2.63 -9.31
N GLY A 87 -11.07 -3.86 -8.83
CA GLY A 87 -11.80 -4.92 -9.53
C GLY A 87 -13.27 -4.59 -9.78
N GLU A 88 -13.98 -4.02 -8.79
CA GLU A 88 -15.37 -3.57 -8.96
C GLU A 88 -15.47 -2.51 -10.06
N ARG A 89 -14.64 -1.47 -9.99
CA ARG A 89 -14.69 -0.35 -10.95
C ARG A 89 -14.27 -0.74 -12.36
N VAL A 90 -13.25 -1.59 -12.51
CA VAL A 90 -12.83 -2.07 -13.84
C VAL A 90 -13.97 -2.81 -14.54
N GLN A 91 -14.77 -3.60 -13.83
CA GLN A 91 -15.94 -4.24 -14.44
C GLN A 91 -16.99 -3.24 -14.94
N GLU A 92 -17.12 -2.09 -14.30
CA GLU A 92 -18.07 -1.04 -14.67
C GLU A 92 -17.61 -0.30 -15.94
N VAL A 93 -16.32 0.07 -16.01
CA VAL A 93 -15.68 0.66 -17.21
C VAL A 93 -15.90 -0.20 -18.45
N MET A 94 -15.74 -1.51 -18.29
CA MET A 94 -15.79 -2.46 -19.40
C MET A 94 -17.22 -2.79 -19.84
N LYS A 95 -18.26 -2.37 -19.11
CA LYS A 95 -19.68 -2.54 -19.44
C LYS A 95 -20.34 -1.30 -20.06
N GLU A 96 -19.55 -0.45 -20.72
CA GLU A 96 -20.00 0.70 -21.55
C GLU A 96 -20.69 1.87 -20.82
N LYS A 97 -20.41 2.05 -19.53
CA LYS A 97 -20.49 3.36 -18.90
C LYS A 97 -19.11 3.58 -18.28
N GLU A 98 -18.38 4.65 -18.55
CA GLU A 98 -18.56 5.86 -17.77
C GLU A 98 -17.42 6.85 -18.09
N LYS A 99 -17.76 8.13 -18.27
CA LYS A 99 -16.81 9.24 -18.09
C LYS A 99 -16.26 9.30 -16.66
N THR A 100 -16.96 8.71 -15.69
CA THR A 100 -16.66 8.81 -14.27
C THR A 100 -15.44 7.98 -13.87
N TYR A 101 -15.14 6.84 -14.49
CA TYR A 101 -13.94 6.08 -14.09
C TYR A 101 -12.64 6.83 -14.37
N PHE A 102 -12.51 7.44 -15.54
CA PHE A 102 -11.34 8.26 -15.85
C PHE A 102 -11.24 9.45 -14.88
N ALA A 103 -12.37 10.02 -14.46
CA ALA A 103 -12.40 11.04 -13.41
C ALA A 103 -12.00 10.48 -12.04
N ASP A 104 -12.55 9.33 -11.64
CA ASP A 104 -12.25 8.62 -10.40
C ASP A 104 -10.78 8.18 -10.36
N SER A 105 -10.13 7.98 -11.50
CA SER A 105 -8.72 7.59 -11.59
C SER A 105 -7.73 8.68 -11.18
N PHE A 106 -8.14 9.95 -11.18
CA PHE A 106 -7.22 11.03 -10.80
C PHE A 106 -6.76 10.87 -9.36
N GLN A 107 -5.45 10.72 -9.15
CA GLN A 107 -4.81 10.53 -7.86
C GLN A 107 -5.54 9.51 -6.99
N SER A 108 -5.86 8.34 -7.56
CA SER A 108 -6.49 7.24 -6.83
C SER A 108 -5.92 5.89 -7.25
N ALA A 109 -6.25 4.86 -6.47
CA ALA A 109 -5.88 3.48 -6.79
C ALA A 109 -6.48 2.96 -8.10
N TYR A 110 -7.56 3.57 -8.60
CA TYR A 110 -8.15 3.16 -9.89
C TYR A 110 -7.17 3.38 -11.05
N ASN A 111 -6.26 4.34 -10.93
CA ASN A 111 -5.20 4.57 -11.91
C ASN A 111 -4.21 3.40 -12.04
N CYS A 112 -4.17 2.46 -11.09
CA CYS A 112 -3.34 1.27 -11.20
C CYS A 112 -3.72 0.32 -12.33
N PHE A 113 -4.88 0.52 -12.98
CA PHE A 113 -5.23 -0.16 -14.22
C PHE A 113 -4.63 0.49 -15.47
N ASN A 114 -4.20 1.76 -15.41
CA ASN A 114 -3.65 2.45 -16.56
C ASN A 114 -2.42 1.66 -17.10
N PRO A 115 -2.44 1.21 -18.38
CA PRO A 115 -1.39 0.36 -18.92
C PRO A 115 -0.01 1.03 -18.94
N ILE A 116 0.07 2.35 -18.95
CA ILE A 116 1.36 3.08 -18.99
C ILE A 116 2.03 3.22 -17.62
N GLN A 117 1.33 2.91 -16.53
CA GLN A 117 1.91 2.91 -15.18
C GLN A 117 3.00 1.84 -15.05
N LYS A 118 4.10 2.20 -14.39
CA LYS A 118 5.31 1.37 -14.21
C LYS A 118 5.64 1.11 -12.75
N THR A 119 5.15 1.94 -11.84
CA THR A 119 5.44 1.80 -10.41
C THR A 119 4.16 1.71 -9.59
N ILE A 120 4.28 1.08 -8.42
CA ILE A 120 3.25 1.05 -7.38
C ILE A 120 3.88 1.38 -6.03
N GLY A 121 3.18 2.16 -5.21
CA GLY A 121 3.58 2.42 -3.83
C GLY A 121 2.36 2.46 -2.92
N CYS A 122 2.49 1.90 -1.72
CA CYS A 122 1.40 1.85 -0.74
C CYS A 122 1.82 2.47 0.60
N GLU A 123 0.86 3.05 1.32
CA GLU A 123 1.08 3.61 2.66
C GLU A 123 -0.24 3.65 3.44
N MET A 124 -0.14 3.59 4.77
CA MET A 124 -1.31 3.80 5.63
C MET A 124 -1.79 5.25 5.49
N THR A 125 -3.01 5.43 5.00
CA THR A 125 -3.63 6.74 4.73
C THR A 125 -5.02 6.76 5.34
N ASP A 126 -5.41 7.91 5.89
CA ASP A 126 -6.77 8.13 6.36
C ASP A 126 -7.66 8.45 5.15
N CYS A 127 -8.78 7.73 5.03
CA CYS A 127 -9.62 7.74 3.84
C CYS A 127 -11.10 7.72 4.18
N GLU A 128 -11.88 8.48 3.41
CA GLU A 128 -13.34 8.44 3.43
C GLU A 128 -13.86 7.31 2.55
N ILE A 129 -14.65 6.42 3.13
CA ILE A 129 -15.25 5.30 2.43
C ILE A 129 -16.77 5.45 2.46
N PHE A 130 -17.34 5.75 1.29
CA PHE A 130 -18.77 5.88 1.09
C PHE A 130 -19.38 4.49 0.90
N ARG A 131 -20.16 4.05 1.88
CA ARG A 131 -21.00 2.84 1.79
C ARG A 131 -22.39 3.20 1.27
N VAL A 132 -23.23 2.20 1.01
CA VAL A 132 -24.60 2.26 0.46
C VAL A 132 -25.52 3.32 1.11
N ARG A 133 -25.23 3.81 2.33
CA ARG A 133 -26.03 4.84 3.03
C ARG A 133 -25.58 6.30 2.76
N HIS A 134 -24.63 6.55 1.86
CA HIS A 134 -24.07 7.87 1.54
C HIS A 134 -23.46 8.66 2.72
N VAL A 135 -23.36 8.06 3.91
CA VAL A 135 -22.63 8.64 5.05
C VAL A 135 -21.16 8.22 4.94
N PRO A 136 -20.22 9.17 4.78
CA PRO A 136 -18.80 8.85 4.78
C PRO A 136 -18.37 8.27 6.13
N GLN A 137 -17.52 7.25 6.08
CA GLN A 137 -16.83 6.73 7.26
C GLN A 137 -15.33 6.81 7.04
N GLU A 138 -14.61 7.30 8.04
CA GLU A 138 -13.16 7.41 7.98
C GLU A 138 -12.51 6.09 8.41
N PHE A 139 -11.58 5.61 7.59
CA PHE A 139 -10.78 4.44 7.87
C PHE A 139 -9.32 4.73 7.57
N ARG A 140 -8.43 4.22 8.42
CA ARG A 140 -7.00 4.18 8.14
C ARG A 140 -6.69 2.89 7.39
N ILE A 141 -6.41 3.00 6.09
CA ILE A 141 -6.24 1.85 5.19
C ILE A 141 -4.87 1.88 4.53
N LEU A 142 -4.41 0.72 4.04
CA LEU A 142 -3.24 0.63 3.18
C LEU A 142 -3.61 1.13 1.77
N ASN A 143 -3.47 2.43 1.52
CA ASN A 143 -3.81 3.03 0.23
C ASN A 143 -2.63 2.89 -0.75
N CYS A 144 -2.93 2.42 -1.96
CA CYS A 144 -1.95 2.17 -3.02
C CYS A 144 -2.17 3.10 -4.22
N MET A 145 -1.08 3.61 -4.77
CA MET A 145 -1.07 4.50 -5.94
C MET A 145 -0.14 3.92 -7.00
N CYS A 146 -0.38 4.25 -8.28
CA CYS A 146 0.49 3.85 -9.37
C CYS A 146 0.97 5.06 -10.18
N GLY A 147 2.23 5.02 -10.63
CA GLY A 147 2.91 6.11 -11.31
C GLY A 147 3.63 5.66 -12.60
N PRO A 148 3.99 6.60 -13.48
CA PRO A 148 4.19 8.02 -13.20
C PRO A 148 2.96 8.94 -13.38
N GLU A 149 1.96 8.54 -14.15
CA GLU A 149 0.86 9.45 -14.51
C GLU A 149 -0.15 9.56 -13.37
N ASP A 150 -0.71 10.74 -13.14
CA ASP A 150 -1.70 10.96 -12.06
C ASP A 150 -3.12 10.51 -12.43
N SER A 151 -3.40 10.22 -13.71
CA SER A 151 -4.73 9.79 -14.16
C SER A 151 -4.66 8.78 -15.29
N PHE A 152 -5.80 8.15 -15.57
CA PHE A 152 -5.99 7.25 -16.68
C PHE A 152 -6.84 7.91 -17.75
N GLN A 153 -6.42 7.80 -19.00
CA GLN A 153 -7.14 8.25 -20.18
C GLN A 153 -7.35 7.09 -21.17
N LYS A 154 -8.42 7.17 -21.95
CA LYS A 154 -8.71 6.16 -22.99
C LYS A 154 -7.57 6.02 -24.01
N SER A 155 -6.86 7.12 -24.32
CA SER A 155 -5.72 7.15 -25.23
C SER A 155 -4.52 6.31 -24.76
N ASP A 156 -4.44 6.00 -23.48
CA ASP A 156 -3.34 5.24 -22.90
C ASP A 156 -3.43 3.75 -23.29
N VAL A 157 -4.63 3.28 -23.64
CA VAL A 157 -4.90 1.90 -24.02
C VAL A 157 -4.60 1.66 -25.49
N LYS A 158 -3.67 0.72 -25.76
CA LYS A 158 -3.46 0.19 -27.11
C LYS A 158 -4.03 -1.22 -27.20
N LEU A 159 -5.02 -1.40 -28.05
CA LEU A 159 -5.65 -2.71 -28.26
C LEU A 159 -4.75 -3.64 -29.11
N GLY A 160 -4.83 -4.94 -28.84
CA GLY A 160 -4.13 -6.02 -29.53
C GLY A 160 -3.82 -7.20 -28.61
N PRO A 161 -3.15 -8.26 -29.09
CA PRO A 161 -2.70 -9.34 -28.22
C PRO A 161 -1.85 -8.81 -27.06
N ALA A 162 -2.04 -9.35 -25.85
CA ALA A 162 -1.30 -8.90 -24.66
C ALA A 162 0.22 -8.91 -24.90
N GLY A 163 0.88 -7.79 -24.63
CA GLY A 163 2.31 -7.60 -24.85
C GLY A 163 2.74 -7.27 -26.30
N SER A 164 1.86 -7.35 -27.29
CA SER A 164 2.24 -7.16 -28.71
C SER A 164 2.65 -5.74 -29.08
N LYS A 165 2.38 -4.75 -28.22
CA LYS A 165 2.75 -3.34 -28.41
C LYS A 165 3.72 -2.85 -27.32
N CYS A 166 4.41 -3.77 -26.67
CA CYS A 166 5.51 -3.44 -25.78
C CYS A 166 6.72 -2.95 -26.60
N PRO A 167 7.44 -1.92 -26.12
CA PRO A 167 8.65 -1.44 -26.79
C PRO A 167 9.84 -2.39 -26.64
N GLY A 168 9.78 -3.36 -25.72
CA GLY A 168 10.87 -4.26 -25.39
C GLY A 168 10.40 -5.64 -24.93
N LYS A 169 11.02 -6.16 -23.87
CA LYS A 169 10.75 -7.50 -23.37
C LYS A 169 9.30 -7.64 -22.90
N VAL A 170 8.72 -8.80 -23.16
CA VAL A 170 7.41 -9.21 -22.66
C VAL A 170 7.58 -10.35 -21.68
N GLU A 171 6.91 -10.26 -20.52
CA GLU A 171 6.77 -11.35 -19.57
C GLU A 171 5.28 -11.59 -19.32
N ASP A 172 4.80 -12.78 -19.69
CA ASP A 172 3.41 -13.22 -19.52
C ASP A 172 2.33 -12.28 -20.09
N GLY A 173 2.67 -11.47 -21.10
CA GLY A 173 1.77 -10.49 -21.71
C GLY A 173 1.86 -9.08 -21.11
N LEU A 174 2.81 -8.83 -20.19
CA LEU A 174 3.13 -7.50 -19.68
C LEU A 174 4.47 -6.99 -20.22
N CYS A 175 4.58 -5.69 -20.45
CA CYS A 175 5.82 -5.04 -20.84
C CYS A 175 6.77 -4.94 -19.66
N VAL A 176 8.03 -5.31 -19.87
CA VAL A 176 9.08 -5.20 -18.87
C VAL A 176 10.14 -4.26 -19.43
N ASP A 177 10.31 -3.11 -18.79
CA ASP A 177 11.46 -2.24 -19.08
C ASP A 177 12.74 -3.02 -18.74
N GLY A 178 13.76 -2.93 -19.60
CA GLY A 178 15.06 -3.60 -19.43
C GLY A 178 15.91 -3.09 -18.25
N GLY A 179 15.30 -2.56 -17.19
CA GLY A 179 15.96 -2.10 -15.97
C GLY A 179 16.00 -3.19 -14.89
N SER A 180 17.11 -3.92 -14.86
CA SER A 180 17.63 -4.75 -13.75
C SER A 180 16.70 -5.81 -13.14
N SER A 181 16.77 -7.00 -13.74
CA SER A 181 16.71 -8.27 -13.04
C SER A 181 17.80 -8.34 -11.95
N GLY A 182 17.42 -8.12 -10.69
CA GLY A 182 18.20 -8.56 -9.53
C GLY A 182 17.86 -10.01 -9.19
N GLY A 183 18.44 -10.95 -9.92
CA GLY A 183 18.45 -12.37 -9.53
C GLY A 183 19.58 -12.63 -8.54
N GLY A 184 19.31 -13.39 -7.48
CA GLY A 184 20.34 -13.77 -6.50
C GLY A 184 19.79 -14.47 -5.27
N SER A 185 19.50 -15.76 -5.45
CA SER A 185 19.19 -16.83 -4.51
C SER A 185 19.76 -16.77 -3.08
N SER A 186 18.90 -17.22 -2.15
CA SER A 186 19.14 -18.12 -1.00
C SER A 186 20.52 -18.16 -0.33
N GLY A 187 20.53 -17.78 0.94
CA GLY A 187 21.44 -18.30 1.96
C GLY A 187 20.64 -18.49 3.25
N SER A 188 20.33 -19.74 3.58
CA SER A 188 19.90 -20.14 4.92
C SER A 188 21.09 -20.00 5.85
N ASP A 189 20.92 -19.31 6.97
CA ASP A 189 21.63 -19.64 8.20
C ASP A 189 20.65 -19.51 9.35
N ASN A 190 20.38 -20.66 9.96
CA ASN A 190 19.81 -20.76 11.30
C ASN A 190 20.89 -20.33 12.28
N GLU A 191 20.59 -19.41 13.20
CA GLU A 191 21.18 -19.45 14.53
C GLU A 191 20.21 -18.86 15.55
N GLY A 192 19.83 -19.69 16.51
CA GLY A 192 18.96 -19.34 17.61
C GLY A 192 19.66 -18.41 18.60
N GLY A 193 18.87 -17.60 19.30
CA GLY A 193 19.42 -16.72 20.33
C GLY A 193 18.34 -15.93 21.06
N SER A 194 17.78 -16.58 22.08
CA SER A 194 17.32 -16.02 23.36
C SER A 194 16.42 -14.77 23.38
N SER A 195 15.19 -15.03 23.83
CA SER A 195 14.35 -14.13 24.60
C SER A 195 15.14 -13.20 25.53
N SER A 196 14.87 -11.90 25.45
CA SER A 196 15.15 -10.99 26.57
C SER A 196 13.97 -10.04 26.73
N SER A 197 13.13 -10.40 27.69
CA SER A 197 12.13 -9.54 28.30
C SER A 197 12.79 -8.22 28.70
N ILE A 198 12.28 -7.11 28.18
CA ILE A 198 12.70 -5.76 28.57
C ILE A 198 12.06 -5.46 29.93
N PHE A 199 12.55 -6.12 30.99
CA PHE A 199 12.49 -5.56 32.33
C PHE A 199 13.77 -4.77 32.51
N SER A 200 13.66 -3.46 32.27
CA SER A 200 14.72 -2.49 32.49
C SER A 200 15.25 -2.65 33.92
N ILE A 201 16.48 -3.11 34.08
CA ILE A 201 17.21 -3.21 35.36
C ILE A 201 17.20 -1.86 36.11
N GLY A 202 16.96 -0.75 35.41
CA GLY A 202 16.81 0.58 35.99
C GLY A 202 15.60 0.74 36.92
N THR A 203 14.49 0.02 36.73
CA THR A 203 13.31 0.15 37.61
C THR A 203 13.47 -0.56 38.95
N LEU A 204 14.22 -1.68 39.00
CA LEU A 204 14.51 -2.38 40.25
C LEU A 204 15.51 -1.61 41.14
N LEU A 205 16.49 -0.94 40.53
CA LEU A 205 17.47 -0.11 41.24
C LEU A 205 16.81 1.11 41.92
N LEU A 206 15.81 1.72 41.26
CA LEU A 206 15.07 2.84 41.83
C LEU A 206 14.17 2.44 43.01
N LEU A 207 13.59 1.23 42.99
CA LEU A 207 12.81 0.69 44.11
C LEU A 207 13.70 0.32 45.31
N ALA A 208 14.89 -0.24 45.07
CA ALA A 208 15.83 -0.61 46.14
C ALA A 208 16.39 0.64 46.87
N ILE A 209 16.67 1.72 46.15
CA ILE A 209 17.11 2.98 46.77
C ILE A 209 15.97 3.61 47.59
N PHE A 210 14.72 3.49 47.15
CA PHE A 210 13.56 4.00 47.88
C PHE A 210 13.35 3.27 49.23
N TYR A 211 13.59 1.95 49.26
CA TYR A 211 13.48 1.12 50.47
C TYR A 211 14.63 1.33 51.47
N LEU A 212 15.74 1.94 51.04
CA LEU A 212 16.88 2.25 51.93
C LEU A 212 16.83 3.68 52.50
N ILE A 213 15.96 4.53 51.93
CA ILE A 213 15.82 5.94 52.32
C ILE A 213 14.56 6.16 53.20
N PHE A 214 13.62 5.22 53.21
CA PHE A 214 12.42 5.20 54.05
C PHE A 214 12.30 3.88 54.79
#